data_AF-A0A0H1R4Z7-F1
#
_entry.id   AF-A0A0H1R4Z7-F1
#
_cell.length_a   1.000
_cell.length_b   1.000
_cell.length_c   1.000
_cell.angle_alpha   90.00
_cell.angle_beta   90.00
_cell.angle_gamma   90.00
#
_symmetry.space_group_name_H-M   'P 1'
#
loop_
_entity.id
_entity.type
_entity.pdbx_description
1 polymer ?
#
loop_
_entity_poly.entity_id
_entity_poly.type
_entity_poly.pdbx_seq_one_letter_code
_entity_poly.pdbx_strand_id
1 'polypeptide(L)' 'MSMFRKSTPAKSVIFAVNYDDARTAYLWIDNPAKANDNRIVSLIARAQQEKGSLPEGTITSIKRVR' A
#
# COMPACT_ATOMS: atom_id res chain seq x y z
N MET A 1 5.22 13.13 23.69
CA MET A 1 5.22 13.17 22.20
C MET A 1 4.33 12.06 21.67
N SER A 2 3.18 12.38 21.08
CA SER A 2 2.31 11.38 20.44
C SER A 2 2.47 11.49 18.92
N MET A 3 3.05 10.48 18.29
CA MET A 3 3.32 10.45 16.85
C MET A 3 2.01 10.21 16.06
N PHE A 4 1.63 11.21 15.27
CA PHE A 4 0.89 11.14 14.01
C PHE A 4 -0.26 10.12 13.90
N ARG A 5 -1.46 10.51 14.32
CA ARG A 5 -2.68 10.02 13.68
C ARG A 5 -2.93 10.88 12.43
N LYS A 6 -2.32 10.52 11.29
CA LYS A 6 -2.75 11.09 9.99
C LYS A 6 -4.23 10.78 9.86
N SER A 7 -5.06 11.81 9.94
CA SER A 7 -6.48 11.72 9.60
C SER A 7 -6.55 11.12 8.21
N THR A 8 -7.01 9.87 8.09
CA THR A 8 -7.12 9.24 6.77
C THR A 8 -8.04 10.11 5.94
N PRO A 9 -7.59 10.67 4.80
CA PRO A 9 -8.46 11.42 3.91
C PRO A 9 -9.72 10.60 3.65
N ALA A 10 -10.88 11.25 3.62
CA ALA A 10 -12.19 10.60 3.46
C ALA A 10 -12.35 9.77 2.15
N LYS A 11 -11.31 9.70 1.30
CA LYS A 11 -11.26 8.98 0.03
C LYS A 11 -10.00 8.09 -0.14
N SER A 12 -9.26 7.79 0.92
CA SER A 12 -8.07 6.93 0.82
C SER A 12 -8.43 5.45 0.79
N VAL A 13 -7.93 4.78 -0.23
CA VAL A 13 -8.09 3.33 -0.45
C VAL A 13 -6.95 2.58 0.23
N ILE A 14 -7.26 1.48 0.92
CA ILE A 14 -6.27 0.62 1.58
C ILE A 14 -6.08 -0.65 0.76
N PHE A 15 -4.82 -1.05 0.60
CA PHE A 15 -4.43 -2.32 0.00
C PHE A 15 -3.63 -3.16 0.99
N ALA A 16 -3.88 -4.47 0.97
CA ALA A 16 -3.04 -5.48 1.60
C ALA A 16 -2.05 -6.00 0.55
N VAL A 17 -0.76 -5.88 0.84
CA VAL A 17 0.35 -6.36 0.04
C VAL A 17 0.87 -7.62 0.70
N ASN A 18 0.67 -8.78 0.08
CA ASN A 18 1.17 -10.05 0.58
C ASN A 18 2.50 -10.37 -0.07
N TYR A 19 3.40 -10.92 0.74
CA TYR A 19 4.73 -11.34 0.35
C TYR A 19 4.82 -12.86 0.22
N ASP A 20 5.92 -13.36 -0.34
CA ASP A 20 6.17 -14.79 -0.48
C ASP A 20 6.48 -15.47 0.86
N ASP A 21 7.08 -14.73 1.78
CA ASP A 21 7.42 -15.18 3.14
C ASP A 21 6.26 -15.09 4.15
N ALA A 22 5.02 -15.08 3.65
CA ALA A 22 3.78 -14.97 4.41
C ALA A 22 3.59 -13.66 5.20
N ARG A 23 4.46 -12.65 5.04
CA ARG A 23 4.22 -11.32 5.59
C ARG A 23 3.13 -10.60 4.80
N THR A 24 2.42 -9.71 5.47
CA THR A 24 1.47 -8.78 4.84
C THR A 24 1.79 -7.38 5.30
N ALA A 25 1.94 -6.45 4.37
CA ALA A 25 2.04 -5.03 4.63
C ALA A 25 0.80 -4.29 4.12
N TYR A 26 0.56 -3.10 4.65
CA TYR A 26 -0.57 -2.28 4.24
C TYR A 26 -0.10 -1.02 3.53
N LEU A 27 -0.79 -0.72 2.43
CA LEU A 27 -0.53 0.41 1.56
C LEU A 27 -1.76 1.31 1.53
N TRP A 28 -1.58 2.59 1.84
CA TRP A 28 -2.60 3.63 1.68
C TRP A 28 -2.39 4.39 0.38
N ILE A 29 -3.45 4.52 -0.43
CA ILE A 29 -3.47 5.31 -1.66
C ILE A 29 -4.55 6.38 -1.52
N ASP A 30 -4.14 7.64 -1.44
CA ASP A 30 -5.04 8.78 -1.23
C ASP A 30 -5.80 9.18 -2.52
N ASN A 31 -5.31 8.76 -3.69
CA ASN A 31 -5.94 9.06 -4.97
C ASN A 31 -6.78 7.85 -5.45
N PRO A 32 -8.12 7.91 -5.37
CA PRO A 32 -8.99 6.79 -5.74
C PRO A 32 -8.91 6.43 -7.23
N ALA A 33 -8.59 7.39 -8.11
CA ALA A 33 -8.41 7.09 -9.53
C ALA A 33 -7.16 6.21 -9.77
N LYS A 34 -6.08 6.45 -9.02
CA LYS A 34 -4.88 5.60 -9.04
C LYS A 34 -5.12 4.23 -8.40
N ALA A 35 -6.00 4.19 -7.40
CA ALA A 35 -6.36 2.96 -6.71
C ALA A 35 -7.27 2.03 -7.53
N ASN A 36 -7.93 2.53 -8.56
CA ASN A 36 -8.79 1.70 -9.41
C ASN A 36 -8.02 0.92 -10.48
N ASP A 37 -6.76 1.29 -10.75
CA ASP A 37 -5.91 0.61 -11.72
C ASP A 37 -4.88 -0.28 -10.99
N ASN A 38 -5.07 -1.60 -11.05
CA ASN A 38 -4.17 -2.57 -10.44
C ASN A 38 -2.70 -2.43 -10.88
N ARG A 39 -2.43 -2.02 -12.13
CA ARG A 39 -1.03 -1.83 -12.59
C ARG A 39 -0.39 -0.65 -11.87
N ILE A 40 -1.12 0.44 -11.72
CA ILE A 40 -0.66 1.63 -10.99
C ILE A 40 -0.46 1.30 -9.51
N VAL A 41 -1.37 0.55 -8.89
CA VAL A 41 -1.23 0.09 -7.51
C VAL A 41 0.06 -0.73 -7.31
N SER A 42 0.36 -1.66 -8.22
CA SER A 42 1.61 -2.45 -8.17
C SER A 42 2.86 -1.59 -8.30
N LEU A 43 2.85 -0.59 -9.19
CA LEU A 43 3.97 0.35 -9.33
C LEU A 43 4.15 1.21 -8.06
N ILE A 44 3.06 1.66 -7.44
CA ILE A 44 3.10 2.40 -6.19
C ILE A 44 3.66 1.54 -5.06
N ALA A 45 3.22 0.28 -4.96
CA ALA A 45 3.74 -0.65 -3.96
C ALA A 45 5.26 -0.83 -4.13
N ARG A 46 5.74 -1.07 -5.35
CA ARG A 46 7.17 -1.19 -5.65
C ARG A 46 7.95 0.07 -5.30
N ALA A 47 7.46 1.24 -5.70
CA ALA A 47 8.09 2.52 -5.38
C ALA A 47 8.13 2.80 -3.88
N GLN A 48 7.19 2.26 -3.09
CA GLN A 48 7.23 2.35 -1.64
C GLN A 48 8.21 1.37 -0.99
N GLN A 49 8.43 0.20 -1.59
CA GLN A 49 9.51 -0.69 -1.18
C GLN A 49 10.88 -0.04 -1.41
N GLU A 50 11.10 0.55 -2.59
CA GLU A 50 12.35 1.26 -2.91
C GLU A 50 12.62 2.44 -1.97
N LYS A 51 11.57 3.04 -1.43
CA LYS A 51 11.66 4.12 -0.43
C LYS A 51 11.82 3.61 1.01
N GLY A 52 11.75 2.30 1.25
CA GLY A 52 11.77 1.68 2.57
C GLY A 52 10.47 1.84 3.38
N SER A 53 9.40 2.36 2.77
CA SER A 53 8.08 2.51 3.42
C SER A 53 7.30 1.19 3.44
N LEU A 54 7.56 0.31 2.48
CA LEU A 54 7.09 -1.07 2.50
C LEU A 54 8.28 -2.01 2.71
N PRO A 55 8.08 -3.15 3.41
CA PRO A 55 9.12 -4.16 3.55
C PRO A 55 9.66 -4.61 2.19
N GLU A 56 10.97 -4.81 2.12
CA GLU A 56 11.60 -5.52 1.01
C GLU A 56 11.13 -6.98 1.00
N GLY A 57 11.02 -7.54 -0.20
CA GLY A 57 10.54 -8.90 -0.44
C GLY A 57 9.74 -9.02 -1.73
N THR A 58 9.45 -10.26 -2.12
CA THR A 58 8.69 -10.53 -3.35
C THR A 58 7.21 -10.37 -3.07
N ILE A 59 6.60 -9.34 -3.66
CA ILE A 59 5.15 -9.14 -3.59
C ILE A 59 4.47 -10.24 -4.43
N THR A 60 3.67 -11.08 -3.78
CA THR A 60 2.92 -12.17 -4.43
C THR A 60 1.52 -11.73 -4.85
N SER A 61 0.89 -10.87 -4.06
CA SER A 61 -0.45 -10.35 -4.39
C SER A 61 -0.72 -9.01 -3.71
N ILE A 62 -1.56 -8.21 -4.35
CA ILE A 62 -2.06 -6.96 -3.79
C ILE A 62 -3.59 -6.99 -3.86
N LYS A 63 -4.25 -6.81 -2.72
CA LYS A 63 -5.71 -6.87 -2.61
C LYS A 63 -6.25 -5.58 -2.01
N ARG A 64 -7.29 -5.00 -2.64
CA ARG A 64 -8.00 -3.84 -2.09
C ARG A 64 -8.82 -4.27 -0.88
N VAL A 65 -8.73 -3.49 0.20
CA VAL A 65 -9.41 -3.74 1.48
C VAL A 65 -10.56 -2.75 1.71
N ARG A 66 -10.37 -1.46 1.42
CA ARG A 66 -11.40 -0.42 1.46
C ARG A 66 -11.13 0.60 0.36
#